data_AF-A0A832BWP5-F1
#
_entry.id   AF-A0A832BWP5-F1
#
_cell.length_a   1.000
_cell.length_b   1.000
_cell.length_c   1.000
_cell.angle_alpha   90.00
_cell.angle_beta   90.00
_cell.angle_gamma   90.00
#
_symmetry.space_group_name_H-M   'P 1'
#
loop_
_entity.id
_entity.type
_entity.pdbx_description
1 polymer ?
#
loop_
_entity_poly.entity_id
_entity_poly.type
_entity_poly.pdbx_seq_one_letter_code
_entity_poly.pdbx_strand_id
1 'polypeptide(L)'
;MPGKKSPLGLYAARKLVNKRKKFRWSDLEYKRRVLQLKKKVDPLEGAPMARGIVIEKVGIESRQPNSAVRKCVRVQLIKNGKVVTAFLPGDGALLFVNEHDEVVIEGIGGPEGRAYGDLPGVRWKVIKVNGVSLKEILRGRKQKPMR
;
A
#
# COMPACT_ATOMS: atom_id res chain seq x y z
N MET A 1 -17.56 -2.64 41.64
CA MET A 1 -17.73 -3.70 40.63
C MET A 1 -18.67 -3.19 39.54
N PRO A 2 -18.42 -3.44 38.25
CA PRO A 2 -19.41 -3.13 37.22
C PRO A 2 -20.71 -3.89 37.53
N GLY A 3 -21.85 -3.19 37.46
CA GLY A 3 -23.16 -3.78 37.73
C GLY A 3 -23.56 -4.84 36.70
N LYS A 4 -24.72 -5.48 36.91
CA LYS A 4 -25.27 -6.49 35.99
C LYS A 4 -25.46 -5.91 34.58
N LYS A 5 -25.23 -6.73 33.55
CA LYS A 5 -25.49 -6.38 32.14
C LYS A 5 -26.94 -5.92 31.99
N SER A 6 -27.15 -4.76 31.36
CA SER A 6 -28.48 -4.16 31.16
C SER A 6 -28.74 -3.88 29.67
N PRO A 7 -30.01 -3.94 29.20
CA PRO A 7 -31.22 -4.47 29.86
C PRO A 7 -31.38 -6.01 29.75
N LEU A 8 -32.09 -6.64 30.69
CA LEU A 8 -32.39 -8.09 30.74
C LEU A 8 -33.89 -8.44 30.55
N GLY A 9 -34.76 -7.44 30.35
CA GLY A 9 -36.21 -7.67 30.24
C GLY A 9 -36.62 -8.38 28.93
N LEU A 10 -37.67 -9.20 28.99
CA LEU A 10 -38.22 -9.98 27.87
C LEU A 10 -38.52 -9.12 26.62
N TYR A 11 -39.05 -7.91 26.80
CA TYR A 11 -39.40 -6.98 25.70
C TYR A 11 -38.33 -5.91 25.44
N ALA A 12 -37.07 -6.11 25.86
CA ALA A 12 -36.00 -5.10 25.75
C ALA A 12 -35.15 -5.20 24.47
N ALA A 13 -35.55 -6.01 23.48
CA ALA A 13 -34.78 -6.27 22.26
C ALA A 13 -34.39 -4.98 21.50
N ARG A 14 -35.31 -4.03 21.34
CA ARG A 14 -35.03 -2.73 20.66
C ARG A 14 -33.89 -1.96 21.32
N LYS A 15 -33.87 -1.92 22.66
CA LYS A 15 -32.80 -1.26 23.43
C LYS A 15 -31.46 -1.98 23.26
N LEU A 16 -31.45 -3.31 23.27
CA LEU A 16 -30.24 -4.11 23.04
C LEU A 16 -29.64 -3.88 21.65
N VAL A 17 -30.47 -3.86 20.61
CA VAL A 17 -30.03 -3.57 19.23
C VAL A 17 -29.44 -2.17 19.12
N ASN A 18 -30.11 -1.15 19.65
CA ASN A 18 -29.61 0.22 19.62
C ASN A 18 -28.31 0.39 20.43
N LYS A 19 -28.22 -0.27 21.59
CA LYS A 19 -27.00 -0.31 22.40
C LYS A 19 -25.83 -0.92 21.61
N ARG A 20 -26.03 -2.07 20.97
CA ARG A 20 -25.00 -2.71 20.13
C ARG A 20 -24.64 -1.82 18.94
N LYS A 21 -25.60 -1.23 18.24
CA LYS A 21 -25.36 -0.29 17.13
C LYS A 21 -24.50 0.89 17.56
N LYS A 22 -24.80 1.51 18.72
CA LYS A 22 -24.03 2.62 19.29
C LYS A 22 -22.58 2.23 19.57
N PHE A 23 -22.36 1.14 20.31
CA PHE A 23 -21.00 0.71 20.67
C PHE A 23 -20.21 0.11 19.50
N ARG A 24 -20.90 -0.40 18.45
CA ARG A 24 -20.24 -0.89 17.24
C ARG A 24 -19.47 0.21 16.50
N TRP A 25 -19.86 1.48 16.65
CA TRP A 25 -19.14 2.60 16.06
C TRP A 25 -17.79 2.91 16.72
N SER A 26 -17.56 2.39 17.93
CA SER A 26 -16.25 2.48 18.60
C SER A 26 -15.22 1.51 18.01
N ASP A 27 -15.67 0.51 17.24
CA ASP A 27 -14.80 -0.40 16.50
C ASP A 27 -14.23 0.30 15.27
N LEU A 28 -12.89 0.40 15.23
CA LEU A 28 -12.13 1.06 14.17
C LEU A 28 -12.34 0.40 12.80
N GLU A 29 -12.35 -0.93 12.74
CA GLU A 29 -12.51 -1.66 11.47
C GLU A 29 -13.91 -1.47 10.91
N TYR A 30 -14.92 -1.55 11.79
CA TYR A 30 -16.31 -1.27 11.41
C TYR A 30 -16.44 0.14 10.85
N LYS A 31 -15.91 1.15 11.55
CA LYS A 31 -15.94 2.54 11.11
C LYS A 31 -15.23 2.74 9.76
N ARG A 32 -14.01 2.19 9.60
CA ARG A 32 -13.22 2.28 8.36
C ARG A 32 -13.96 1.64 7.17
N ARG A 33 -14.62 0.49 7.39
CA ARG A 33 -15.36 -0.24 6.35
C ARG A 33 -16.64 0.48 5.94
N VAL A 34 -17.49 0.85 6.90
CA VAL A 34 -18.81 1.47 6.62
C VAL A 34 -18.64 2.84 5.95
N LEU A 35 -17.67 3.64 6.39
CA LEU A 35 -17.37 4.94 5.79
C LEU A 35 -16.51 4.86 4.52
N GLN A 36 -16.08 3.66 4.12
CA GLN A 36 -15.21 3.40 2.97
C GLN A 36 -13.95 4.30 2.94
N LEU A 37 -13.40 4.62 4.12
CA LEU A 37 -12.32 5.61 4.25
C LEU A 37 -11.08 5.22 3.43
N LYS A 38 -10.74 3.92 3.41
CA LYS A 38 -9.60 3.40 2.67
C LYS A 38 -9.69 3.74 1.18
N LYS A 39 -10.86 3.53 0.55
CA LYS A 39 -11.05 3.77 -0.89
C LYS A 39 -10.85 5.23 -1.28
N LYS A 40 -11.23 6.16 -0.40
CA LYS A 40 -11.10 7.61 -0.63
C LYS A 40 -9.65 8.10 -0.59
N VAL A 41 -8.85 7.57 0.34
CA VAL A 41 -7.47 8.03 0.56
C VAL A 41 -6.43 7.26 -0.24
N ASP A 42 -6.76 6.03 -0.65
CA ASP A 42 -5.83 5.16 -1.35
C ASP A 42 -5.47 5.73 -2.74
N PRO A 43 -4.17 5.95 -3.05
CA PRO A 43 -3.77 6.37 -4.40
C PRO A 43 -4.12 5.33 -5.47
N LEU A 44 -4.30 4.05 -5.12
CA LEU A 44 -4.73 3.01 -6.08
C LEU A 44 -6.26 2.87 -6.17
N GLU A 45 -7.01 3.65 -5.41
CA GLU A 45 -8.48 3.59 -5.34
C GLU A 45 -9.03 2.19 -4.98
N GLY A 46 -8.27 1.41 -4.23
CA GLY A 46 -8.60 0.04 -3.83
C GLY A 46 -8.19 -1.05 -4.81
N ALA A 47 -7.50 -0.72 -5.91
CA ALA A 47 -6.95 -1.71 -6.83
C ALA A 47 -5.69 -2.40 -6.24
N PRO A 48 -5.46 -3.69 -6.53
CA PRO A 48 -4.28 -4.41 -6.04
C PRO A 48 -2.97 -3.97 -6.73
N MET A 49 -3.08 -3.52 -7.99
CA MET A 49 -1.96 -3.07 -8.81
C MET A 49 -2.33 -1.81 -9.57
N ALA A 50 -1.33 -1.01 -9.95
CA ALA A 50 -1.53 0.12 -10.86
C ALA A 50 -0.34 0.31 -11.79
N ARG A 51 -0.63 0.90 -12.96
CA ARG A 51 0.36 1.33 -13.94
C ARG A 51 0.75 2.78 -13.68
N GLY A 52 2.02 3.09 -13.87
CA GLY A 52 2.54 4.44 -13.72
C GLY A 52 3.80 4.67 -14.56
N ILE A 53 4.20 5.93 -14.64
CA ILE A 53 5.38 6.39 -15.35
C ILE A 53 6.41 6.85 -14.32
N VAL A 54 7.67 6.44 -14.49
CA VAL A 54 8.76 6.87 -13.60
C VAL A 54 9.08 8.33 -13.86
N ILE A 55 9.13 9.14 -12.80
CA ILE A 55 9.56 10.55 -12.86
C ILE A 55 11.05 10.63 -12.58
N GLU A 56 11.47 10.17 -11.39
CA GLU A 56 12.84 10.32 -10.92
C GLU A 56 13.27 9.11 -10.06
N LYS A 57 14.58 8.86 -10.04
CA LYS A 57 15.22 7.85 -9.17
C LYS A 57 15.52 8.49 -7.81
N VAL A 58 15.10 7.85 -6.72
CA VAL A 58 15.26 8.39 -5.35
C VAL A 58 15.92 7.37 -4.43
N GLY A 59 16.89 7.81 -3.63
CA GLY A 59 17.44 7.04 -2.52
C GLY A 59 16.73 7.39 -1.22
N ILE A 60 16.22 6.39 -0.50
CA ILE A 60 15.62 6.57 0.83
C ILE A 60 16.53 5.93 1.87
N GLU A 61 16.93 6.70 2.88
CA GLU A 61 17.70 6.18 4.00
C GLU A 61 16.87 5.21 4.84
N SER A 62 17.49 4.10 5.25
CA SER A 62 16.88 3.14 6.15
C SER A 62 16.65 3.75 7.53
N ARG A 63 15.58 3.31 8.19
CA ARG A 63 15.36 3.64 9.60
C ARG A 63 16.47 3.01 10.46
N GLN A 64 16.97 3.76 11.44
CA GLN A 64 17.84 3.26 12.50
C GLN A 64 17.24 2.00 13.15
N PRO A 65 18.02 0.93 13.43
CA PRO A 65 19.49 0.86 13.57
C PRO A 65 20.27 0.51 12.29
N ASN A 66 19.59 0.36 11.16
CA ASN A 66 20.24 -0.05 9.91
C ASN A 66 20.88 1.14 9.21
N SER A 67 21.97 0.89 8.46
CA SER A 67 22.63 1.87 7.60
C SER A 67 22.65 1.38 6.16
N ALA A 68 21.68 1.84 5.36
CA ALA A 68 21.59 1.57 3.93
C ALA A 68 20.76 2.63 3.21
N VAL A 69 21.08 2.88 1.93
CA VAL A 69 20.24 3.70 1.03
C VAL A 69 19.41 2.76 0.16
N ARG A 70 18.10 2.67 0.45
CA ARG A 70 17.14 1.87 -0.31
C ARG A 70 16.80 2.57 -1.62
N LYS A 71 17.02 1.86 -2.74
CA LYS A 71 16.75 2.40 -4.07
C LYS A 71 15.26 2.36 -4.37
N CYS A 72 14.69 3.52 -4.63
CA CYS A 72 13.28 3.73 -4.92
C CYS A 72 13.14 4.57 -6.19
N VAL A 73 11.91 4.65 -6.70
CA VAL A 73 11.52 5.51 -7.82
C VAL A 73 10.26 6.26 -7.47
N ARG A 74 10.14 7.50 -7.93
CA ARG A 74 8.88 8.21 -7.93
C ARG A 74 8.11 7.87 -9.19
N VAL A 75 6.87 7.49 -9.00
CA VAL A 75 5.99 6.99 -10.05
C VAL A 75 4.74 7.86 -10.07
N GLN A 76 4.43 8.42 -11.23
CA GLN A 76 3.15 9.06 -11.47
C GLN A 76 2.16 8.01 -11.96
N LEU A 77 1.05 7.85 -11.25
CA LEU A 77 -0.02 6.94 -11.64
C LEU A 77 -0.75 7.48 -12.87
N ILE A 78 -0.89 6.64 -13.91
CA ILE A 78 -1.59 7.04 -15.15
C ILE A 78 -3.08 7.29 -14.86
N LYS A 79 -3.67 6.54 -13.94
CA LYS A 79 -5.11 6.58 -13.65
C LYS A 79 -5.58 7.93 -13.08
N ASN A 80 -4.80 8.52 -12.19
CA ASN A 80 -5.22 9.69 -11.41
C ASN A 80 -4.15 10.78 -11.28
N GLY A 81 -3.00 10.64 -11.95
CA GLY A 81 -1.91 11.61 -11.94
C GLY A 81 -1.18 11.75 -10.61
N LYS A 82 -1.56 10.99 -9.57
CA LYS A 82 -0.93 11.07 -8.24
C LYS A 82 0.48 10.53 -8.30
N VAL A 83 1.41 11.22 -7.63
CA VAL A 83 2.80 10.78 -7.51
C VAL A 83 2.96 9.96 -6.24
N VAL A 84 3.52 8.77 -6.38
CA VAL A 84 3.81 7.85 -5.27
C VAL A 84 5.24 7.36 -5.34
N THR A 85 5.81 7.00 -4.20
CA THR A 85 7.16 6.40 -4.15
C THR A 85 7.03 4.88 -4.10
N ALA A 86 7.79 4.20 -4.96
CA ALA A 86 7.83 2.74 -5.04
C ALA A 86 9.26 2.22 -4.86
N PHE A 87 9.40 1.17 -4.06
CA PHE A 87 10.65 0.46 -3.84
C PHE A 87 11.01 -0.44 -5.04
N LEU A 88 12.30 -0.51 -5.37
CA LEU A 88 12.82 -1.44 -6.37
C LEU A 88 13.41 -2.68 -5.68
N PRO A 89 12.72 -3.84 -5.71
CA PRO A 89 13.23 -5.05 -5.10
C PRO A 89 14.33 -5.71 -5.95
N GLY A 90 15.36 -6.21 -5.27
CA GLY A 90 16.47 -6.97 -5.87
C GLY A 90 17.67 -6.11 -6.23
N ASP A 91 18.84 -6.75 -6.23
CA ASP A 91 20.12 -6.08 -6.47
C ASP A 91 20.25 -5.65 -7.94
N GLY A 92 20.74 -4.44 -8.16
CA GLY A 92 20.91 -3.90 -9.52
C GLY A 92 19.62 -3.49 -10.24
N ALA A 93 18.44 -3.59 -9.60
CA ALA A 93 17.16 -3.21 -10.21
C ALA A 93 17.13 -1.76 -10.75
N LEU A 94 17.88 -0.85 -10.12
CA LEU A 94 18.00 0.56 -10.51
C LEU A 94 18.63 0.77 -11.90
N LEU A 95 19.42 -0.19 -12.39
CA LEU A 95 20.06 -0.13 -13.70
C LEU A 95 19.06 -0.36 -14.84
N PHE A 96 18.01 -1.13 -14.59
CA PHE A 96 17.02 -1.50 -15.60
C PHE A 96 15.85 -0.52 -15.70
N VAL A 97 15.62 0.28 -14.67
CA VAL A 97 14.55 1.27 -14.61
C VAL A 97 15.12 2.65 -14.92
N ASN A 98 14.61 3.29 -15.95
CA ASN A 98 14.95 4.64 -16.37
C ASN A 98 13.80 5.60 -16.13
N GLU A 99 14.08 6.89 -16.24
CA GLU A 99 13.04 7.92 -16.26
C GLU A 99 12.12 7.71 -17.46
N HIS A 100 10.84 8.06 -17.31
CA HIS A 100 9.78 7.87 -18.31
C HIS A 100 9.44 6.42 -18.67
N ASP A 101 10.08 5.42 -18.06
CA ASP A 101 9.66 4.02 -18.23
C ASP A 101 8.27 3.78 -17.64
N GLU A 102 7.57 2.83 -18.23
CA GLU A 102 6.30 2.37 -17.71
C GLU A 102 6.54 1.26 -16.67
N VAL A 103 5.97 1.43 -15.49
CA VAL A 103 6.09 0.48 -14.38
C VAL A 103 4.74 0.06 -13.84
N VAL A 104 4.68 -1.18 -13.36
CA VAL A 104 3.54 -1.71 -12.59
C VAL A 104 3.94 -1.80 -11.13
N ILE A 105 3.14 -1.16 -10.27
CA ILE A 105 3.34 -1.14 -8.83
C ILE A 105 2.29 -1.97 -8.10
N GLU A 106 2.67 -2.52 -6.94
CA GLU A 106 1.77 -3.16 -5.97
C GLU A 106 2.11 -2.79 -4.53
N GLY A 107 1.21 -3.19 -3.61
CA GLY A 107 1.45 -3.19 -2.16
C GLY A 107 2.73 -3.89 -1.78
N ILE A 108 3.56 -3.24 -0.96
CA ILE A 108 4.77 -3.87 -0.43
C ILE A 108 4.46 -5.00 0.57
N GLY A 109 3.27 -4.95 1.20
CA GLY A 109 2.80 -5.98 2.13
C GLY A 109 3.07 -5.69 3.62
N GLY A 110 3.31 -4.43 4.01
CA GLY A 110 3.49 -4.06 5.41
C GLY A 110 2.23 -4.18 6.28
N PRO A 111 2.37 -4.11 7.62
CA PRO A 111 1.24 -4.14 8.55
C PRO A 111 0.18 -3.09 8.20
N GLU A 112 -1.10 -3.48 8.21
CA GLU A 112 -2.24 -2.67 7.75
C GLU A 112 -2.09 -2.07 6.32
N GLY A 113 -1.25 -2.63 5.45
CA GLY A 113 -0.99 -2.08 4.11
C GLY A 113 -0.16 -0.78 4.12
N ARG A 114 0.68 -0.63 5.15
CA ARG A 114 1.66 0.47 5.30
C ARG A 114 3.03 0.05 4.78
N ALA A 115 4.03 0.85 5.12
CA ALA A 115 5.42 0.56 4.79
C ALA A 115 5.91 -0.72 5.47
N TYR A 116 6.93 -1.35 4.89
CA TYR A 116 7.47 -2.63 5.33
C TYR A 116 8.90 -2.47 5.82
N GLY A 117 9.22 -3.13 6.93
CA GLY A 117 10.58 -3.18 7.47
C GLY A 117 11.16 -1.81 7.79
N ASP A 118 12.36 -1.56 7.28
CA ASP A 118 13.18 -0.37 7.52
C ASP A 118 12.94 0.77 6.52
N LEU A 119 11.99 0.63 5.59
CA LEU A 119 11.65 1.64 4.58
C LEU A 119 10.66 2.66 5.15
N PRO A 120 11.07 3.90 5.51
CA PRO A 120 10.14 4.91 5.97
C PRO A 120 9.28 5.43 4.79
N GLY A 121 7.97 5.50 4.98
CA GLY A 121 7.05 6.16 4.04
C GLY A 121 6.79 5.44 2.71
N VAL A 122 7.52 4.37 2.38
CA VAL A 122 7.35 3.63 1.11
C VAL A 122 6.37 2.48 1.29
N ARG A 123 5.21 2.58 0.64
CA ARG A 123 4.11 1.59 0.74
C ARG A 123 3.99 0.67 -0.47
N TRP A 124 4.67 1.01 -1.56
CA TRP A 124 4.56 0.34 -2.84
C TRP A 124 5.90 -0.21 -3.29
N LYS A 125 5.88 -1.22 -4.15
CA LYS A 125 7.06 -1.77 -4.81
C LYS A 125 6.77 -2.02 -6.28
N VAL A 126 7.81 -2.03 -7.11
CA VAL A 126 7.70 -2.31 -8.55
C VAL A 126 7.74 -3.82 -8.80
N ILE A 127 6.82 -4.32 -9.64
CA ILE A 127 6.81 -5.72 -10.11
C ILE A 127 7.29 -5.83 -11.55
N LYS A 128 6.82 -4.93 -12.42
CA LYS A 128 7.06 -5.00 -13.86
C LYS A 128 7.56 -3.67 -14.39
N VAL A 129 8.40 -3.74 -15.42
CA VAL A 129 8.96 -2.61 -16.16
C VAL A 129 8.74 -2.90 -17.64
N ASN A 130 8.13 -1.96 -18.38
CA ASN A 130 7.79 -2.08 -19.80
C ASN A 130 7.14 -3.43 -20.17
N GLY A 131 6.20 -3.88 -19.35
CA GLY A 131 5.47 -5.15 -19.54
C GLY A 131 6.21 -6.42 -19.10
N VAL A 132 7.49 -6.34 -18.75
CA VAL A 132 8.31 -7.49 -18.33
C VAL A 132 8.45 -7.52 -16.80
N SER A 133 8.44 -8.72 -16.21
CA SER A 133 8.66 -8.91 -14.77
C SER A 133 10.08 -8.52 -14.37
N LEU A 134 10.22 -7.63 -13.39
CA LEU A 134 11.51 -7.19 -12.85
C LEU A 134 12.33 -8.37 -12.31
N LYS A 135 11.68 -9.34 -11.67
CA LYS A 135 12.33 -10.55 -11.16
C LYS A 135 13.01 -11.38 -12.26
N GLU A 136 12.41 -11.45 -13.44
CA GLU A 136 12.95 -12.20 -14.57
C GLU A 136 14.06 -11.43 -15.30
N ILE A 137 13.98 -10.10 -15.31
CA ILE A 137 15.07 -9.22 -15.79
C ILE A 137 16.30 -9.37 -14.90
N LEU A 138 16.12 -9.31 -13.58
CA LEU A 138 17.20 -9.46 -12.60
C LEU A 138 17.88 -10.83 -12.66
N ARG A 139 17.13 -11.88 -13.00
CA ARG A 139 17.67 -13.23 -13.22
C ARG A 139 18.34 -13.40 -14.60
N GLY A 140 18.28 -12.40 -15.47
CA GLY A 140 18.79 -12.47 -16.84
C GLY A 140 17.99 -13.37 -17.79
N ARG A 141 16.82 -13.86 -17.38
CA ARG A 141 15.99 -14.78 -18.19
C ARG A 141 15.18 -14.06 -19.26
N LYS A 142 14.87 -12.78 -19.03
CA LYS A 142 14.15 -11.93 -19.97
C LYS A 142 14.90 -10.61 -20.11
N GLN A 143 14.98 -10.11 -21.33
CA GLN A 143 15.53 -8.79 -21.58
C GLN A 143 14.42 -7.74 -21.55
N LYS A 144 14.77 -6.54 -21.13
CA LYS A 144 13.90 -5.38 -21.23
C LYS A 144 13.71 -5.05 -22.71
N PRO A 145 12.48 -4.92 -23.23
CA PRO A 145 12.28 -4.47 -24.60
C PRO A 145 12.83 -3.04 -24.73
N MET A 146 13.75 -2.86 -25.67
CA MET A 146 14.16 -1.52 -26.09
C MET A 146 13.02 -0.90 -26.89
N ARG A 147 12.67 0.34 -26.53
CA ARG A 147 11.88 1.23 -27.37
C ARG A 147 12.82 2.26 -27.97
#